data_AF-A0A524GID4-F1
#
_entry.id   AF-A0A524GID4-F1
#
_cell.length_a   1.000
_cell.length_b   1.000
_cell.length_c   1.000
_cell.angle_alpha   90.00
_cell.angle_beta   90.00
_cell.angle_gamma   90.00
#
_symmetry.space_group_name_H-M   'P 1'
#
loop_
_entity.id
_entity.type
_entity.pdbx_description
1 polymer ?
#
loop_
_entity_poly.entity_id
_entity_poly.type
_entity_poly.pdbx_seq_one_letter_code
_entity_poly.pdbx_strand_id
1 'polypeptide(L)'
;MKSKFIKIFILAIALLLTAVMKPPKLFAGEALNKAIESILPDGWGIIETKENEIPWGHYLGQNYEGQRGTLLVLRGPANIQLNWQDREGNWKRIPLAKEVLEICIMHPGYHDSWKRFFFIHRPIPATKIYSGNLGVIFGHPTHRITSESKFKEILSQAKATGWPDSPHNEGKLSWSTWKSDLNMAIRNLEK
;
A
#
# COMPACT_ATOMS: atom_id res chain seq x y z
N MET A 1 -41.92 20.03 -43.18
CA MET A 1 -42.08 19.21 -41.97
C MET A 1 -40.83 18.45 -41.47
N LYS A 2 -39.64 18.55 -42.11
CA LYS A 2 -38.44 17.78 -41.71
C LYS A 2 -37.47 18.45 -40.71
N SER A 3 -37.63 19.75 -40.43
CA SER A 3 -36.65 20.56 -39.68
C SER A 3 -36.83 20.55 -38.15
N LYS A 4 -38.06 20.41 -37.64
CA LYS A 4 -38.31 20.42 -36.17
C LYS A 4 -37.89 19.13 -35.46
N PHE A 5 -37.94 17.98 -36.14
CA PHE A 5 -37.54 16.70 -35.55
C PHE A 5 -36.02 16.57 -35.33
N ILE A 6 -35.21 17.17 -36.21
CA ILE A 6 -33.74 17.12 -36.09
C ILE A 6 -33.24 17.93 -34.89
N LYS A 7 -33.86 19.09 -34.60
CA LYS A 7 -33.47 19.92 -33.44
C LYS A 7 -33.79 19.27 -32.10
N ILE A 8 -34.92 18.56 -31.99
CA ILE A 8 -35.30 17.86 -30.74
C ILE A 8 -34.38 16.66 -30.50
N PHE A 9 -33.97 15.95 -31.56
CA PHE A 9 -33.07 14.81 -31.46
C PHE A 9 -31.64 15.20 -31.05
N ILE A 10 -31.14 16.34 -31.55
CA ILE A 10 -29.82 16.86 -31.17
C ILE A 10 -29.82 17.38 -29.71
N LEU A 11 -30.91 18.00 -29.25
CA LEU A 11 -31.03 18.44 -27.86
C LEU A 11 -31.09 17.26 -26.88
N ALA A 12 -31.77 16.16 -27.25
CA ALA A 12 -31.85 14.96 -26.44
C ALA A 12 -30.50 14.22 -26.34
N ILE A 13 -29.70 14.18 -27.41
CA ILE A 13 -28.35 13.61 -27.40
C ILE A 13 -27.39 14.46 -26.56
N ALA A 14 -27.49 15.80 -26.65
CA ALA A 14 -26.71 16.69 -25.80
C ALA A 14 -27.08 16.56 -24.31
N LEU A 15 -28.37 16.36 -23.98
CA LEU A 15 -28.80 16.10 -22.60
C LEU A 15 -28.40 14.70 -22.09
N LEU A 16 -28.40 13.68 -22.96
CA LEU A 16 -27.93 12.33 -22.61
C LEU A 16 -26.41 12.27 -22.41
N LEU A 17 -25.64 13.08 -23.15
CA LEU A 17 -24.19 13.22 -22.97
C LEU A 17 -23.83 13.98 -21.68
N THR A 18 -24.70 14.86 -21.18
CA THR A 18 -24.51 15.50 -19.88
C THR A 18 -24.94 14.63 -18.68
N ALA A 19 -25.70 13.55 -18.90
CA ALA A 19 -26.27 12.73 -17.83
C ALA A 19 -25.45 11.49 -17.45
N VAL A 20 -24.33 11.19 -18.11
CA VAL A 20 -23.49 10.01 -17.81
C VAL A 20 -22.00 10.33 -17.84
N MET A 21 -21.60 11.45 -17.25
CA MET A 21 -20.23 11.59 -16.77
C MET A 21 -20.31 12.18 -15.37
N LYS A 22 -20.39 11.31 -14.35
CA LYS A 22 -19.88 11.70 -13.04
C LYS A 22 -18.47 12.24 -13.30
N PRO A 23 -18.12 13.46 -12.84
CA PRO A 23 -16.75 13.93 -12.99
C PRO A 23 -15.83 12.81 -12.50
N PRO A 24 -14.73 12.50 -13.21
CA PRO A 24 -13.78 11.52 -12.72
C PRO A 24 -13.49 11.89 -11.27
N LYS A 25 -13.72 10.96 -10.33
CA LYS A 25 -13.41 11.22 -8.93
C LYS A 25 -11.97 11.72 -8.91
N LEU A 26 -11.78 12.98 -8.50
CA LEU A 26 -10.49 13.64 -8.61
C LEU A 26 -9.53 12.85 -7.74
N PHE A 27 -8.61 12.11 -8.35
CA PHE A 27 -7.61 11.36 -7.60
C PHE A 27 -6.68 12.35 -6.92
N ALA A 28 -6.83 12.48 -5.60
CA ALA A 28 -6.12 13.48 -4.82
C ALA A 28 -4.78 12.94 -4.30
N GLY A 29 -4.03 12.21 -5.13
CA GLY A 29 -2.81 11.49 -4.72
C GLY A 29 -1.80 12.37 -3.98
N GLU A 30 -1.53 13.58 -4.47
CA GLU A 30 -0.60 14.51 -3.81
C GLU A 30 -1.12 15.01 -2.45
N ALA A 31 -2.43 15.31 -2.35
CA ALA A 31 -3.03 15.73 -1.08
C ALA A 31 -3.01 14.59 -0.05
N LEU A 32 -3.26 13.36 -0.49
CA LEU A 32 -3.16 12.16 0.35
C LEU A 32 -1.72 11.94 0.83
N ASN A 33 -0.72 12.09 -0.04
CA ASN A 33 0.69 12.01 0.35
C ASN A 33 1.03 13.02 1.46
N LYS A 34 0.63 14.29 1.27
CA LYS A 34 0.88 15.36 2.26
C LYS A 34 0.18 15.11 3.60
N ALA A 35 -1.05 14.59 3.58
CA ALA A 35 -1.75 14.24 4.81
C ALA A 35 -1.15 13.04 5.54
N ILE A 36 -0.52 12.11 4.82
CA ILE A 36 0.22 11.00 5.43
C ILE A 36 1.52 11.52 6.04
N GLU A 37 2.23 12.39 5.33
CA GLU A 37 3.49 13.00 5.80
C GLU A 37 3.27 13.84 7.07
N SER A 38 2.18 14.58 7.17
CA SER A 38 1.90 15.48 8.30
C SER A 38 1.58 14.79 9.62
N ILE A 39 1.30 13.48 9.60
CA ILE A 39 0.96 12.70 10.80
C ILE A 39 2.05 11.71 11.21
N LEU A 40 3.20 11.71 10.54
CA LEU A 40 4.28 10.78 10.88
C LEU A 40 4.78 11.06 12.30
N PRO A 41 4.81 10.06 13.19
CA PRO A 41 5.35 10.24 14.53
C PRO A 41 6.88 10.34 14.48
N ASP A 42 7.47 10.78 15.59
CA ASP A 42 8.93 10.93 15.71
C ASP A 42 9.68 9.65 15.33
N GLY A 43 10.74 9.82 14.53
CA GLY A 43 11.59 8.72 14.03
C GLY A 43 11.01 7.97 12.84
N TRP A 44 9.77 8.26 12.41
CA TRP A 44 9.22 7.78 11.15
C TRP A 44 9.52 8.74 10.01
N GLY A 45 9.70 8.19 8.80
CA GLY A 45 9.94 9.00 7.61
C GLY A 45 9.68 8.24 6.32
N ILE A 46 9.28 8.96 5.26
CA ILE A 46 9.19 8.41 3.91
C ILE A 46 10.61 8.18 3.39
N ILE A 47 10.93 6.93 3.03
CA ILE A 47 12.24 6.57 2.47
C ILE A 47 12.15 6.22 0.98
N GLU A 48 10.95 6.00 0.45
CA GLU A 48 10.74 5.70 -0.96
C GLU A 48 9.32 6.08 -1.38
N THR A 49 9.20 6.58 -2.61
CA THR A 49 7.93 6.81 -3.31
C THR A 49 8.03 6.16 -4.68
N LYS A 50 7.11 5.23 -4.98
CA LYS A 50 7.06 4.49 -6.24
C LYS A 50 5.72 4.71 -6.91
N GLU A 51 5.75 5.10 -8.17
CA GLU A 51 4.56 5.16 -9.01
C GLU A 51 4.32 3.82 -9.71
N ASN A 52 3.11 3.63 -10.24
CA ASN A 52 2.72 2.43 -10.98
C ASN A 52 2.76 1.15 -10.14
N GLU A 53 2.37 1.26 -8.87
CA GLU A 53 2.32 0.14 -7.93
C GLU A 53 0.89 -0.34 -7.66
N ILE A 54 0.79 -1.55 -7.13
CA ILE A 54 -0.46 -2.09 -6.55
C ILE A 54 -0.18 -2.56 -5.12
N PRO A 55 -1.21 -2.62 -4.25
CA PRO A 55 -1.01 -3.06 -2.87
C PRO A 55 -0.44 -4.48 -2.80
N TRP A 56 0.47 -4.71 -1.85
CA TRP A 56 1.09 -6.01 -1.63
C TRP A 56 0.05 -7.15 -1.53
N GLY A 57 0.31 -8.26 -2.22
CA GLY A 57 -0.55 -9.45 -2.21
C GLY A 57 -1.88 -9.32 -2.95
N HIS A 58 -2.17 -8.18 -3.59
CA HIS A 58 -3.34 -8.01 -4.45
C HIS A 58 -3.08 -8.55 -5.85
N TYR A 59 -4.13 -9.05 -6.51
CA TYR A 59 -4.07 -9.59 -7.88
C TYR A 59 -2.97 -10.66 -8.09
N LEU A 60 -2.58 -11.39 -7.04
CA LEU A 60 -1.58 -12.47 -7.17
C LEU A 60 -2.01 -13.47 -8.25
N GLY A 61 -1.10 -13.78 -9.18
CA GLY A 61 -1.34 -14.71 -10.29
C GLY A 61 -2.34 -14.18 -11.34
N GLN A 62 -2.62 -12.88 -11.35
CA GLN A 62 -3.52 -12.23 -12.30
C GLN A 62 -2.86 -10.97 -12.89
N ASN A 63 -3.21 -10.65 -14.13
CA ASN A 63 -2.80 -9.39 -14.73
C ASN A 63 -3.77 -8.27 -14.28
N TYR A 64 -3.24 -7.28 -13.57
CA TYR A 64 -3.97 -6.06 -13.26
C TYR A 64 -3.80 -5.04 -14.38
N GLU A 65 -4.90 -4.74 -15.08
CA GLU A 65 -4.95 -3.81 -16.23
C GLU A 65 -5.55 -2.45 -15.85
N GLY A 66 -5.97 -2.26 -14.61
CA GLY A 66 -6.54 -1.00 -14.15
C GLY A 66 -5.50 0.07 -13.80
N GLN A 67 -5.98 1.24 -13.38
CA GLN A 67 -5.12 2.34 -12.96
C GLN A 67 -4.34 1.97 -11.70
N ARG A 68 -3.01 2.00 -11.82
CA ARG A 68 -2.08 1.77 -10.72
C ARG A 68 -1.94 3.01 -9.85
N GLY A 69 -1.46 2.82 -8.64
CA GLY A 69 -1.33 3.87 -7.64
C GLY A 69 0.11 4.21 -7.29
N THR A 70 0.22 4.93 -6.18
CA THR A 70 1.50 5.35 -5.59
C THR A 70 1.75 4.54 -4.33
N LEU A 71 2.94 3.97 -4.20
CA LEU A 71 3.42 3.30 -2.99
C LEU A 71 4.37 4.24 -2.24
N LEU A 72 4.04 4.52 -0.98
CA LEU A 72 4.91 5.16 -0.02
C LEU A 72 5.51 4.09 0.89
N VAL A 73 6.81 4.17 1.12
CA VAL A 73 7.51 3.29 2.05
C VAL A 73 7.97 4.12 3.23
N LEU A 74 7.35 3.88 4.38
CA LEU A 74 7.67 4.57 5.62
C LEU A 74 8.60 3.70 6.45
N ARG A 75 9.71 4.24 6.92
CA ARG A 75 10.65 3.56 7.83
C ARG A 75 10.48 4.09 9.23
N GLY A 76 10.27 3.20 10.19
CA GLY A 76 10.22 3.54 11.61
C GLY A 76 11.58 3.39 12.32
N PRO A 77 11.66 3.81 13.60
CA PRO A 77 12.89 3.79 14.36
C PRO A 77 13.33 2.39 14.82
N ALA A 78 12.41 1.43 14.97
CA ALA A 78 12.72 0.13 15.56
C ALA A 78 13.64 -0.72 14.67
N ASN A 79 14.64 -1.34 15.31
CA ASN A 79 15.48 -2.37 14.69
C ASN A 79 14.75 -3.71 14.69
N ILE A 80 14.77 -4.39 13.55
CA ILE A 80 14.28 -5.75 13.39
C ILE A 80 15.47 -6.71 13.40
N GLN A 81 15.35 -7.72 14.26
CA GLN A 81 16.41 -8.67 14.51
C GLN A 81 16.32 -9.84 13.54
N LEU A 82 17.45 -10.19 12.95
CA LEU A 82 17.63 -11.48 12.30
C LEU A 82 18.04 -12.50 13.35
N ASN A 83 17.26 -13.57 13.47
CA ASN A 83 17.70 -14.78 14.15
C ASN A 83 18.32 -15.72 13.12
N TRP A 84 19.52 -16.22 13.39
CA TRP A 84 20.17 -17.19 12.51
C TRP A 84 20.98 -18.20 13.30
N GLN A 85 21.10 -19.40 12.76
CA GLN A 85 21.90 -20.47 13.33
C GLN A 85 23.16 -20.65 12.49
N ASP A 86 24.34 -20.61 13.10
CA ASP A 86 25.60 -20.87 12.40
C ASP A 86 25.80 -22.36 12.05
N ARG A 87 26.90 -22.69 11.37
CA ARG A 87 27.18 -24.07 10.94
C ARG A 87 27.46 -24.99 12.12
N GLU A 88 27.94 -24.45 13.23
CA GLU A 88 28.21 -25.14 14.47
C GLU A 88 26.92 -25.40 15.27
N GLY A 89 25.80 -24.76 14.89
CA GLY A 89 24.49 -24.96 15.50
C GLY A 89 24.13 -23.90 16.56
N ASN A 90 24.94 -22.87 16.74
CA ASN A 90 24.70 -21.80 17.70
C ASN A 90 23.73 -20.76 17.13
N TRP A 91 22.72 -20.40 17.91
CA TRP A 91 21.78 -19.34 17.56
C TRP A 91 22.36 -17.96 17.89
N LYS A 92 22.26 -17.05 16.92
CA LYS A 92 22.68 -15.66 17.01
C LYS A 92 21.52 -14.74 16.64
N ARG A 93 21.48 -13.58 17.29
CA ARG A 93 20.48 -12.53 17.05
C ARG A 93 21.19 -11.21 16.80
N ILE A 94 20.91 -10.59 15.66
CA ILE A 94 21.56 -9.33 15.28
C ILE A 94 20.56 -8.34 14.65
N PRO A 95 20.73 -7.02 14.86
CA PRO A 95 19.92 -6.03 14.16
C PRO A 95 20.40 -5.95 12.71
N LEU A 96 19.50 -6.23 11.76
CA LEU A 96 19.83 -6.22 10.34
C LEU A 96 18.72 -5.64 9.45
N ALA A 97 17.61 -5.25 10.04
CA ALA A 97 16.53 -4.58 9.33
C ALA A 97 15.93 -3.45 10.18
N LYS A 98 15.14 -2.61 9.54
CA LYS A 98 14.28 -1.61 10.19
C LYS A 98 12.82 -1.95 9.92
N GLU A 99 11.95 -1.59 10.86
CA GLU A 99 10.52 -1.68 10.66
C GLU A 99 10.07 -0.76 9.52
N VAL A 100 9.09 -1.22 8.74
CA VAL A 100 8.57 -0.49 7.59
C VAL A 100 7.05 -0.63 7.53
N LEU A 101 6.39 0.46 7.14
CA LEU A 101 4.99 0.45 6.71
C LEU A 101 4.93 0.83 5.23
N GLU A 102 4.45 -0.10 4.40
CA GLU A 102 4.15 0.16 3.00
C GLU A 102 2.71 0.67 2.88
N ILE A 103 2.53 1.87 2.34
CA ILE A 103 1.21 2.49 2.12
C ILE A 103 0.99 2.62 0.62
N CYS A 104 -0.02 1.96 0.09
CA CYS A 104 -0.40 2.06 -1.31
C CYS A 104 -1.69 2.89 -1.46
N ILE A 105 -1.59 3.96 -2.24
CA ILE A 105 -2.65 4.94 -2.49
C ILE A 105 -3.17 4.70 -3.90
N MET A 106 -4.41 4.24 -3.98
CA MET A 106 -5.06 3.83 -5.22
C MET A 106 -6.20 4.78 -5.59
N HIS A 107 -6.54 4.78 -6.87
CA HIS A 107 -7.71 5.47 -7.37
C HIS A 107 -8.99 5.02 -6.61
N PRO A 108 -9.98 5.91 -6.35
CA PRO A 108 -11.23 5.57 -5.66
C PRO A 108 -12.04 4.38 -6.20
N GLY A 109 -11.81 3.99 -7.45
CA GLY A 109 -12.45 2.85 -8.11
C GLY A 109 -11.74 1.51 -7.90
N TYR A 110 -10.58 1.52 -7.24
CA TYR A 110 -9.78 0.33 -7.05
C TYR A 110 -10.42 -0.67 -6.07
N HIS A 111 -10.39 -1.94 -6.43
CA HIS A 111 -10.75 -3.05 -5.57
C HIS A 111 -9.77 -4.22 -5.80
N ASP A 112 -9.59 -5.09 -4.80
CA ASP A 112 -8.85 -6.34 -4.99
C ASP A 112 -9.67 -7.33 -5.84
N SER A 113 -9.01 -8.36 -6.38
CA SER A 113 -9.66 -9.40 -7.17
C SER A 113 -10.44 -10.36 -6.28
N TRP A 114 -11.70 -10.62 -6.62
CA TRP A 114 -12.51 -11.66 -5.97
C TRP A 114 -11.93 -13.06 -6.20
N LYS A 115 -11.16 -13.29 -7.28
CA LYS A 115 -10.56 -14.60 -7.58
C LYS A 115 -9.43 -14.98 -6.62
N ARG A 116 -9.07 -14.10 -5.68
CA ARG A 116 -8.05 -14.37 -4.65
C ARG A 116 -8.35 -15.62 -3.83
N PHE A 117 -9.61 -16.03 -3.69
CA PHE A 117 -10.00 -17.23 -2.93
C PHE A 117 -9.43 -18.54 -3.51
N PHE A 118 -9.06 -18.59 -4.79
CA PHE A 118 -8.54 -19.80 -5.42
C PHE A 118 -7.03 -20.01 -5.21
N PHE A 119 -6.33 -19.09 -4.55
CA PHE A 119 -4.87 -19.16 -4.34
C PHE A 119 -4.55 -19.59 -2.91
N ILE A 120 -4.25 -20.89 -2.73
CA ILE A 120 -4.05 -21.57 -1.44
C ILE A 120 -2.78 -21.09 -0.70
N HIS A 121 -1.74 -20.68 -1.43
CA HIS A 121 -0.45 -20.20 -0.86
C HIS A 121 -0.22 -18.70 -1.08
N ARG A 122 -1.25 -17.88 -0.86
CA ARG A 122 -1.15 -16.43 -1.06
C ARG A 122 -0.49 -15.73 0.14
N PRO A 123 0.31 -14.67 -0.10
CA PRO A 123 0.81 -13.83 0.98
C PRO A 123 -0.35 -13.12 1.68
N ILE A 124 -0.13 -12.67 2.92
CA ILE A 124 -1.08 -11.81 3.63
C ILE A 124 -1.13 -10.47 2.88
N PRO A 125 -2.29 -10.08 2.31
CA PRO A 125 -2.39 -8.88 1.50
C PRO A 125 -2.38 -7.62 2.37
N ALA A 126 -2.04 -6.50 1.75
CA ALA A 126 -2.16 -5.19 2.36
C ALA A 126 -3.59 -4.95 2.86
N THR A 127 -3.71 -4.39 4.05
CA THR A 127 -5.00 -4.15 4.69
C THR A 127 -5.55 -2.80 4.24
N LYS A 128 -6.83 -2.75 3.86
CA LYS A 128 -7.52 -1.49 3.56
C LYS A 128 -7.61 -0.62 4.82
N ILE A 129 -7.05 0.58 4.77
CA ILE A 129 -7.13 1.59 5.84
C ILE A 129 -8.30 2.53 5.58
N TYR A 130 -8.46 2.94 4.32
CA TYR A 130 -9.37 4.00 3.90
C TYR A 130 -9.99 3.70 2.53
N SER A 131 -11.22 4.18 2.32
CA SER A 131 -11.91 4.15 1.04
C SER A 131 -12.91 5.29 0.98
N GLY A 132 -12.76 6.19 0.00
CA GLY A 132 -13.63 7.35 -0.14
C GLY A 132 -13.58 7.98 -1.54
N ASN A 133 -13.83 9.29 -1.60
CA ASN A 133 -13.85 10.01 -2.87
C ASN A 133 -12.45 10.44 -3.30
N LEU A 134 -11.54 10.66 -2.36
CA LEU A 134 -10.15 11.05 -2.63
C LEU A 134 -9.27 9.88 -3.11
N GLY A 135 -9.55 8.66 -2.64
CA GLY A 135 -8.78 7.45 -2.97
C GLY A 135 -9.18 6.23 -2.16
N VAL A 136 -8.46 5.13 -2.37
CA VAL A 136 -8.46 3.93 -1.52
C VAL A 136 -7.03 3.71 -1.03
N ILE A 137 -6.85 3.54 0.27
CA ILE A 137 -5.52 3.41 0.87
C ILE A 137 -5.38 2.05 1.55
N PHE A 138 -4.27 1.37 1.26
CA PHE A 138 -3.90 0.08 1.82
C PHE A 138 -2.57 0.19 2.56
N GLY A 139 -2.41 -0.56 3.65
CA GLY A 139 -1.20 -0.59 4.45
C GLY A 139 -0.69 -2.00 4.70
N HIS A 140 0.61 -2.20 4.60
CA HIS A 140 1.29 -3.47 4.87
C HIS A 140 2.51 -3.27 5.78
N PRO A 141 2.44 -3.70 7.05
CA PRO A 141 3.61 -3.75 7.94
C PRO A 141 4.62 -4.78 7.44
N THR A 142 5.89 -4.40 7.39
CA THR A 142 7.00 -5.25 6.97
C THR A 142 8.32 -4.76 7.59
N HIS A 143 9.46 -5.26 7.09
CA HIS A 143 10.78 -4.74 7.41
C HIS A 143 11.62 -4.58 6.15
N ARG A 144 12.66 -3.75 6.22
CA ARG A 144 13.69 -3.66 5.17
C ARG A 144 15.07 -3.86 5.74
N ILE A 145 15.85 -4.70 5.06
CA ILE A 145 17.24 -4.99 5.40
C ILE A 145 18.06 -3.70 5.27
N THR A 146 18.89 -3.42 6.27
CA THR A 146 19.76 -2.23 6.29
C THR A 146 21.10 -2.44 5.60
N SER A 147 21.53 -3.70 5.43
CA SER A 147 22.77 -4.07 4.75
C SER A 147 22.62 -5.40 4.03
N GLU A 148 22.46 -5.35 2.70
CA GLU A 148 22.40 -6.55 1.87
C GLU A 148 23.70 -7.36 1.90
N SER A 149 24.86 -6.69 1.92
CA SER A 149 26.16 -7.35 1.96
C SER A 149 26.31 -8.20 3.21
N LYS A 150 25.99 -7.62 4.38
CA LYS A 150 26.01 -8.33 5.66
C LYS A 150 24.97 -9.46 5.71
N PHE A 151 23.78 -9.25 5.13
CA PHE A 151 22.79 -10.32 5.04
C PHE A 151 23.28 -11.49 4.18
N LYS A 152 23.88 -11.22 3.01
CA LYS A 152 24.48 -12.25 2.14
C LYS A 152 25.63 -12.98 2.82
N GLU A 153 26.47 -12.26 3.57
CA GLU A 153 27.55 -12.87 4.37
C GLU A 153 26.98 -13.87 5.39
N ILE A 154 25.93 -13.48 6.13
CA ILE A 154 25.27 -14.36 7.10
C ILE A 154 24.64 -15.56 6.41
N LEU A 155 23.94 -15.36 5.29
CA LEU A 155 23.34 -16.46 4.53
C LEU A 155 24.40 -17.49 4.07
N SER A 156 25.63 -17.06 3.79
CA SER A 156 26.70 -17.98 3.42
C SER A 156 27.17 -18.88 4.59
N GLN A 157 26.93 -18.43 5.83
CA GLN A 157 27.37 -19.10 7.06
C GLN A 157 26.20 -19.74 7.84
N ALA A 158 24.95 -19.42 7.51
CA ALA A 158 23.79 -19.85 8.26
C ALA A 158 23.26 -21.22 7.81
N LYS A 159 22.87 -22.07 8.77
CA LYS A 159 22.04 -23.26 8.54
C LYS A 159 20.55 -22.92 8.47
N ALA A 160 20.13 -21.91 9.23
CA ALA A 160 18.75 -21.45 9.29
C ALA A 160 18.72 -19.94 9.56
N THR A 161 17.70 -19.27 9.05
CA THR A 161 17.45 -17.84 9.29
C THR A 161 15.96 -17.59 9.52
N GLY A 162 15.65 -16.53 10.26
CA GLY A 162 14.28 -16.12 10.50
C GLY A 162 14.19 -14.71 11.06
N TRP A 163 13.03 -14.09 10.85
CA TRP A 163 12.71 -12.73 11.29
C TRP A 163 11.53 -12.76 12.27
N PRO A 164 11.71 -13.33 13.48
CA PRO A 164 10.58 -13.54 14.39
C PRO A 164 9.87 -12.23 14.74
N ASP A 165 10.63 -11.15 14.95
CA ASP A 165 10.08 -9.84 15.33
C ASP A 165 9.66 -8.99 14.12
N SER A 166 9.62 -9.58 12.92
CA SER A 166 9.20 -8.84 11.73
C SER A 166 7.77 -8.34 11.86
N PRO A 167 7.49 -7.06 11.55
CA PRO A 167 6.14 -6.55 11.43
C PRO A 167 5.30 -7.32 10.39
N HIS A 168 5.93 -7.96 9.41
CA HIS A 168 5.23 -8.84 8.45
C HIS A 168 4.58 -10.04 9.15
N ASN A 169 5.20 -10.57 10.20
CA ASN A 169 4.75 -11.77 10.90
C ASN A 169 3.75 -11.42 12.01
N GLU A 170 4.05 -10.38 12.79
CA GLU A 170 3.22 -10.00 13.95
C GLU A 170 2.19 -8.90 13.65
N GLY A 171 2.33 -8.18 12.55
CA GLY A 171 1.53 -7.00 12.22
C GLY A 171 1.80 -5.79 13.13
N LYS A 172 2.84 -5.84 13.97
CA LYS A 172 3.15 -4.81 14.97
C LYS A 172 4.26 -3.88 14.49
N LEU A 173 4.01 -2.59 14.65
CA LEU A 173 4.94 -1.49 14.43
C LEU A 173 5.07 -0.69 15.72
N SER A 174 6.17 0.05 15.88
CA SER A 174 6.32 1.03 16.97
C SER A 174 5.23 2.10 16.92
N TRP A 175 4.79 2.49 15.72
CA TRP A 175 3.59 3.29 15.52
C TRP A 175 2.35 2.41 15.60
N SER A 176 1.84 2.16 16.81
CA SER A 176 0.73 1.21 17.03
C SER A 176 -0.63 1.69 16.51
N THR A 177 -0.82 3.01 16.39
CA THR A 177 -2.07 3.67 15.98
C THR A 177 -2.12 4.02 14.49
N TRP A 178 -1.14 3.58 13.69
CA TRP A 178 -1.00 3.95 12.28
C TRP A 178 -2.29 3.87 11.46
N LYS A 179 -3.10 2.81 11.64
CA LYS A 179 -4.37 2.65 10.92
C LYS A 179 -5.38 3.76 11.27
N SER A 180 -5.56 4.06 12.55
CA SER A 180 -6.51 5.08 13.00
C SER A 180 -6.05 6.48 12.59
N ASP A 181 -4.76 6.76 12.75
CA ASP A 181 -4.19 8.07 12.49
C ASP A 181 -4.28 8.41 11.00
N LEU A 182 -3.90 7.46 10.13
CA LEU A 182 -4.05 7.59 8.67
C LEU A 182 -5.52 7.81 8.28
N ASN A 183 -6.42 6.92 8.71
CA ASN A 183 -7.84 7.04 8.36
C ASN A 183 -8.43 8.38 8.83
N MET A 184 -8.07 8.87 10.02
CA MET A 184 -8.51 10.16 10.54
C MET A 184 -7.96 11.33 9.72
N ALA A 185 -6.66 11.33 9.41
CA ALA A 185 -6.01 12.37 8.62
C ALA A 185 -6.65 12.51 7.24
N ILE A 186 -6.88 11.38 6.56
CA ILE A 186 -7.49 11.36 5.23
C ILE A 186 -8.94 11.84 5.28
N ARG A 187 -9.71 11.42 6.29
CA ARG A 187 -11.11 11.88 6.45
C ARG A 187 -11.22 13.37 6.72
N ASN A 188 -10.23 13.97 7.37
CA ASN A 188 -10.21 15.41 7.60
C ASN A 188 -9.94 16.20 6.31
N LEU A 189 -9.35 15.59 5.28
CA LEU A 189 -9.23 16.20 3.95
C LEU A 189 -10.56 16.27 3.17
N GLU A 190 -11.54 15.44 3.53
CA GLU A 190 -12.85 15.42 2.85
C GLU A 190 -13.88 16.39 3.45
N LYS A 191 -13.57 17.01 4.59
CA LYS A 191 -14.43 17.98 5.28
C LYS A 191 -14.20 19.38 4.74
#